data_AF-A0A5E7UAM8-F1
#
_entry.id   AF-A0A5E7UAM8-F1
#
_cell.length_a   1.000
_cell.length_b   1.000
_cell.length_c   1.000
_cell.angle_alpha   90.00
_cell.angle_beta   90.00
_cell.angle_gamma   90.00
#
_symmetry.space_group_name_H-M   'P 1'
#
loop_
_entity.id
_entity.type
_entity.pdbx_description
1 polymer ?
#
loop_
_entity_poly.entity_id
_entity_poly.type
_entity_poly.pdbx_seq_one_letter_code
_entity_poly.pdbx_strand_id
1 'polypeptide(L)'
;MSKGGENQVSFSDTKKEAIKVVEGAEGHITLEVHRDGEVQKLETTWFNFYIESWRTVIEAFFGEDTGVRVPAVMLLAEKALKVGTYEIKNPFDNPPAVVAIYGKGRPGAVSGDGWGKGKLIISEVSSAPSGQSIKGSFEFLYHDAEGVLVKVVTKEFWAKNNG
;
A
#
# COMPACT_ATOMS: atom_id res chain seq x y z
N MET A 1 -20.81 23.55 22.07
CA MET A 1 -20.85 22.53 21.00
C MET A 1 -19.86 22.94 19.93
N SER A 2 -18.65 22.36 19.93
CA SER A 2 -17.65 22.61 18.89
C SER A 2 -17.48 21.31 18.11
N LYS A 3 -17.68 21.38 16.80
CA LYS A 3 -17.58 20.26 15.86
C LYS A 3 -16.11 19.91 15.69
N GLY A 4 -15.72 18.71 16.10
CA GLY A 4 -14.42 18.12 15.77
C GLY A 4 -14.43 17.74 14.29
N GLY A 5 -13.78 18.55 13.47
CA GLY A 5 -13.54 18.25 12.06
C GLY A 5 -12.60 17.06 11.95
N GLU A 6 -13.02 16.09 11.16
CA GLU A 6 -12.27 14.91 10.77
C GLU A 6 -10.89 15.32 10.21
N ASN A 7 -9.82 14.70 10.72
CA ASN A 7 -8.51 14.77 10.11
C ASN A 7 -8.53 13.98 8.80
N GLN A 8 -9.04 14.58 7.71
CA GLN A 8 -8.72 14.13 6.37
C GLN A 8 -7.23 14.35 6.14
N VAL A 9 -6.44 13.28 6.20
CA VAL A 9 -5.05 13.32 5.76
C VAL A 9 -5.06 13.29 4.22
N SER A 10 -5.20 14.47 3.61
CA SER A 10 -4.94 14.67 2.18
C SER A 10 -3.45 14.89 1.99
N PHE A 11 -2.78 13.98 1.30
CA PHE A 11 -1.43 14.22 0.77
C PHE A 11 -1.52 15.12 -0.47
N SER A 12 -1.83 16.41 -0.30
CA SER A 12 -1.78 17.39 -1.41
C SER A 12 -0.97 18.65 -1.14
N ASP A 13 -0.68 19.01 0.12
CA ASP A 13 -0.28 20.41 0.41
C ASP A 13 1.18 20.61 0.86
N THR A 14 2.06 19.65 0.54
CA THR A 14 3.51 19.91 0.55
C THR A 14 4.09 19.52 -0.80
N LYS A 15 4.93 20.38 -1.40
CA LYS A 15 5.73 20.11 -2.61
C LYS A 15 6.73 18.95 -2.41
N LYS A 16 6.20 17.75 -2.17
CA LYS A 16 6.87 16.46 -2.20
C LYS A 16 6.03 15.58 -3.12
N GLU A 17 6.44 15.62 -4.39
CA GLU A 17 6.13 14.74 -5.52
C GLU A 17 4.87 13.88 -5.41
N ALA A 18 3.88 14.21 -6.25
CA ALA A 18 2.71 13.38 -6.52
C ALA A 18 3.13 11.91 -6.81
N ILE A 19 2.30 10.97 -6.39
CA ILE A 19 2.49 9.55 -6.72
C ILE A 19 2.51 9.43 -8.26
N LYS A 20 3.63 8.90 -8.80
CA LYS A 20 3.71 8.55 -10.21
C LYS A 20 2.72 7.42 -10.48
N VAL A 21 1.95 7.53 -11.56
CA VAL A 21 1.18 6.41 -12.10
C VAL A 21 1.99 5.79 -13.23
N VAL A 22 2.30 4.49 -13.11
CA VAL A 22 3.08 3.75 -14.10
C VAL A 22 2.13 2.95 -14.99
N GLU A 23 2.12 3.28 -16.28
CA GLU A 23 1.45 2.46 -17.28
C GLU A 23 2.17 1.11 -17.44
N GLY A 24 1.41 0.02 -17.58
CA GLY A 24 1.98 -1.30 -17.83
C GLY A 24 2.64 -1.97 -16.62
N ALA A 25 2.35 -1.52 -15.40
CA ALA A 25 2.65 -2.30 -14.20
C ALA A 25 1.72 -3.53 -14.16
N GLU A 26 2.29 -4.70 -13.93
CA GLU A 26 1.57 -5.97 -13.79
C GLU A 26 1.99 -6.65 -12.48
N GLY A 27 1.09 -7.42 -11.91
CA GLY A 27 1.34 -8.07 -10.63
C GLY A 27 0.30 -9.12 -10.31
N HIS A 28 0.43 -9.72 -9.14
CA HIS A 28 -0.60 -10.52 -8.52
C HIS A 28 -0.51 -10.38 -7.01
N ILE A 29 -1.67 -10.24 -6.37
CA ILE A 29 -1.80 -10.29 -4.92
C ILE A 29 -3.14 -10.91 -4.55
N THR A 30 -3.09 -11.77 -3.53
CA THR A 30 -4.28 -12.17 -2.77
C THR A 30 -4.22 -11.56 -1.38
N LEU A 31 -5.24 -10.81 -1.00
CA LEU A 31 -5.44 -10.26 0.34
C LEU A 31 -6.48 -11.06 1.10
N GLU A 32 -6.19 -11.32 2.38
CA GLU A 32 -7.17 -11.72 3.38
C GLU A 32 -7.35 -10.52 4.35
N VAL A 33 -8.56 -9.97 4.39
CA VAL A 33 -8.94 -8.87 5.28
C VAL A 33 -9.85 -9.43 6.35
N HIS A 34 -9.36 -9.44 7.58
CA HIS A 34 -10.11 -9.92 8.75
C HIS A 34 -10.69 -8.72 9.50
N ARG A 35 -12.01 -8.73 9.69
CA ARG A 35 -12.75 -7.70 10.44
C ARG A 35 -13.90 -8.38 11.17
N ASP A 36 -14.06 -8.12 12.47
CA ASP A 36 -15.16 -8.67 13.29
C ASP A 36 -15.37 -10.20 13.19
N GLY A 37 -14.29 -10.95 13.01
CA GLY A 37 -14.35 -12.41 12.84
C GLY A 37 -14.72 -12.88 11.43
N GLU A 38 -15.08 -11.97 10.54
CA GLU A 38 -15.24 -12.25 9.11
C GLU A 38 -13.91 -12.15 8.37
N VAL A 39 -13.79 -12.92 7.28
CA VAL A 39 -12.61 -12.91 6.41
C VAL A 39 -13.06 -12.64 4.98
N GLN A 40 -12.70 -11.48 4.46
CA GLN A 40 -12.87 -11.14 3.06
C GLN A 40 -11.60 -11.51 2.29
N LYS A 41 -11.74 -12.28 1.21
CA LYS A 41 -10.64 -12.57 0.28
C LYS A 41 -10.78 -11.70 -0.96
N LEU A 42 -9.72 -10.98 -1.30
CA LEU A 42 -9.64 -10.13 -2.49
C LEU A 42 -8.44 -10.54 -3.32
N GLU A 43 -8.57 -10.50 -4.63
CA GLU A 43 -7.49 -10.83 -5.57
C GLU A 43 -7.46 -9.79 -6.69
N THR A 44 -6.25 -9.43 -7.14
CA THR A 44 -6.10 -8.52 -8.28
C THR A 44 -4.77 -8.71 -8.99
N THR A 45 -4.76 -8.32 -10.26
CA THR A 45 -3.55 -8.10 -11.08
C THR A 45 -3.35 -6.63 -11.43
N TRP A 46 -4.22 -5.74 -10.94
CA TRP A 46 -4.17 -4.30 -11.20
C TRP A 46 -3.30 -3.60 -10.14
N PHE A 47 -2.15 -3.11 -10.59
CA PHE A 47 -1.13 -2.50 -9.74
C PHE A 47 -0.71 -1.12 -10.25
N ASN A 48 -0.21 -0.30 -9.31
CA ASN A 48 0.75 0.74 -9.60
C ASN A 48 2.01 0.44 -8.80
N PHE A 49 3.14 0.24 -9.47
CA PHE A 49 4.38 -0.21 -8.85
C PHE A 49 5.58 0.50 -9.45
N TYR A 50 6.46 1.02 -8.60
CA TYR A 50 7.78 1.50 -8.98
C TYR A 50 8.75 1.61 -7.80
N ILE A 51 10.04 1.56 -8.14
CA ILE A 51 11.17 1.74 -7.24
C ILE A 51 11.99 2.94 -7.73
N GLU A 52 12.22 3.90 -6.85
CA GLU A 52 13.15 5.02 -7.03
C GLU A 52 14.21 4.98 -5.92
N SER A 53 15.31 5.69 -6.08
CA SER A 53 16.39 5.70 -5.07
C SER A 53 15.90 6.14 -3.69
N TRP A 54 14.87 6.99 -3.66
CA TRP A 54 14.33 7.64 -2.48
C TRP A 54 12.93 7.15 -2.10
N ARG A 55 12.32 6.20 -2.84
CA ARG A 55 11.06 5.56 -2.43
C ARG A 55 10.77 4.24 -3.13
N THR A 56 9.90 3.42 -2.57
CA THR A 56 9.23 2.31 -3.27
C THR A 56 7.74 2.41 -3.05
N VAL A 57 6.96 2.26 -4.12
CA VAL A 57 5.50 2.30 -4.09
C VAL A 57 4.96 1.00 -4.64
N ILE A 58 4.05 0.40 -3.88
CA ILE A 58 3.28 -0.78 -4.26
C ILE A 58 1.81 -0.46 -3.94
N GLU A 59 1.00 -0.21 -4.95
CA GLU A 59 -0.44 -0.07 -4.83
C GLU A 59 -1.11 -1.21 -5.58
N ALA A 60 -2.15 -1.81 -4.99
CA ALA A 60 -2.98 -2.80 -5.65
C ALA A 60 -4.46 -2.45 -5.47
N PHE A 61 -5.24 -2.62 -6.54
CA PHE A 61 -6.62 -2.16 -6.63
C PHE A 61 -7.55 -3.34 -6.94
N PHE A 62 -8.55 -3.57 -6.11
CA PHE A 62 -9.41 -4.75 -6.14
C PHE A 62 -10.77 -4.42 -6.78
N GLY A 63 -10.80 -4.38 -8.10
CA GLY A 63 -11.99 -4.11 -8.90
C GLY A 63 -11.64 -3.76 -10.34
N GLU A 64 -12.63 -3.28 -11.08
CA GLU A 64 -12.46 -2.84 -12.47
C GLU A 64 -12.01 -1.38 -12.55
N ASP A 65 -11.17 -1.05 -13.55
CA ASP A 65 -10.75 0.31 -13.83
C ASP A 65 -11.86 1.09 -14.56
N THR A 66 -12.81 1.56 -13.77
CA THR A 66 -13.96 2.38 -14.22
C THR A 66 -13.81 3.85 -13.85
N GLY A 67 -12.65 4.24 -13.30
CA GLY A 67 -12.41 5.57 -12.70
C GLY A 67 -13.04 5.78 -11.32
N VAL A 68 -13.85 4.83 -10.83
CA VAL A 68 -14.42 4.80 -9.48
C VAL A 68 -13.39 4.26 -8.48
N ARG A 69 -13.48 4.70 -7.23
CA ARG A 69 -12.64 4.15 -6.16
C ARG A 69 -13.07 2.73 -5.80
N VAL A 70 -12.12 1.82 -5.80
CA VAL A 70 -12.29 0.41 -5.42
C VAL A 70 -11.53 0.12 -4.12
N PRO A 71 -11.77 -1.00 -3.43
CA PRO A 71 -10.87 -1.42 -2.36
C PRO A 71 -9.42 -1.43 -2.85
N ALA A 72 -8.50 -0.93 -2.03
CA ALA A 72 -7.11 -0.78 -2.42
C ALA A 72 -6.18 -0.93 -1.21
N VAL A 73 -4.98 -1.43 -1.47
CA VAL A 73 -3.88 -1.46 -0.50
C VAL A 73 -2.70 -0.68 -1.07
N MET A 74 -2.01 0.06 -0.20
CA MET A 74 -0.78 0.78 -0.53
C MET A 74 0.30 0.42 0.48
N LEU A 75 1.50 0.11 -0.01
CA LEU A 75 2.74 0.11 0.73
C LEU A 75 3.65 1.19 0.15
N LEU A 76 4.16 2.06 1.02
CA LEU A 76 5.09 3.12 0.65
C LEU A 76 6.32 3.05 1.56
N ALA A 77 7.50 2.93 0.96
CA ALA A 77 8.78 2.99 1.66
C ALA A 77 9.52 4.29 1.29
N GLU A 78 10.18 4.93 2.26
CA GLU A 78 10.97 6.16 2.05
C GLU A 78 12.36 5.91 1.43
N LYS A 79 12.64 4.68 1.00
CA LYS A 79 13.86 4.27 0.31
C LYS A 79 13.54 3.10 -0.62
N ALA A 80 14.43 2.85 -1.59
CA ALA A 80 14.40 1.62 -2.38
C ALA A 80 14.44 0.39 -1.46
N LEU A 81 13.44 -0.49 -1.60
CA LEU A 81 13.42 -1.77 -0.89
C LEU A 81 14.50 -2.73 -1.43
N LYS A 82 14.99 -3.59 -0.53
CA LYS A 82 15.94 -4.68 -0.79
C LYS A 82 15.34 -5.98 -0.25
N VAL A 83 15.93 -7.13 -0.58
CA VAL A 83 15.58 -8.39 0.08
C VAL A 83 15.78 -8.23 1.60
N GLY A 84 14.76 -8.55 2.39
CA GLY A 84 14.79 -8.34 3.83
C GLY A 84 13.43 -8.25 4.50
N THR A 85 13.46 -7.89 5.78
CA THR A 85 12.27 -7.65 6.62
C THR A 85 12.21 -6.18 6.99
N TYR A 86 11.01 -5.60 6.89
CA TYR A 86 10.73 -4.21 7.19
C TYR A 86 9.55 -4.12 8.16
N GLU A 87 9.65 -3.19 9.11
CA GLU A 87 8.54 -2.84 9.98
C GLU A 87 7.58 -1.89 9.23
N ILE A 88 6.28 -2.19 9.32
CA ILE A 88 5.21 -1.29 8.92
C ILE A 88 4.79 -0.49 10.15
N LYS A 89 4.83 0.84 10.07
CA LYS A 89 4.43 1.72 11.17
C LYS A 89 3.87 3.04 10.66
N ASN A 90 3.39 3.86 11.60
CA ASN A 90 2.83 5.17 11.31
C ASN A 90 3.91 6.09 10.71
N PRO A 91 3.62 6.87 9.65
CA PRO A 91 4.58 7.83 9.05
C PRO A 91 5.14 8.86 10.04
N PHE A 92 4.42 9.16 11.12
CA PHE A 92 4.86 10.13 12.13
C PHE A 92 5.81 9.52 13.17
N ASP A 93 6.01 8.19 13.16
CA ASP A 93 6.94 7.50 14.05
C ASP A 93 8.36 7.49 13.45
N ASN A 94 9.34 8.02 14.18
CA ASN A 94 10.72 8.13 13.70
C ASN A 94 11.59 6.88 14.02
N PRO A 95 12.43 6.40 13.09
CA PRO A 95 12.44 6.68 11.65
C PRO A 95 11.45 5.75 10.91
N PRO A 96 10.55 6.25 10.03
CA PRO A 96 9.64 5.39 9.27
C PRO A 96 10.43 4.47 8.32
N ALA A 97 9.99 3.21 8.21
CA ALA A 97 10.62 2.23 7.31
C ALA A 97 9.69 1.93 6.13
N VAL A 98 8.46 1.51 6.44
CA VAL A 98 7.37 1.29 5.48
C VAL A 98 6.08 1.78 6.13
N VAL A 99 5.22 2.43 5.35
CA VAL A 99 3.85 2.76 5.73
C VAL A 99 2.89 1.93 4.91
N ALA A 100 1.75 1.56 5.52
CA ALA A 100 0.71 0.79 4.85
C ALA A 100 -0.67 1.41 5.07
N ILE A 101 -1.50 1.36 4.03
CA ILE A 101 -2.92 1.74 4.08
C ILE A 101 -3.74 0.63 3.41
N TYR A 102 -4.87 0.29 3.99
CA TYR A 102 -5.97 -0.40 3.30
C TYR A 102 -7.24 0.46 3.39
N GLY A 103 -7.99 0.53 2.30
CA GLY A 103 -9.20 1.33 2.22
C GLY A 103 -9.71 1.42 0.80
N LYS A 104 -10.06 2.62 0.33
CA LYS A 104 -10.53 2.87 -1.03
C LYS A 104 -9.52 3.70 -1.81
N GLY A 105 -9.27 3.32 -3.05
CA GLY A 105 -8.33 4.03 -3.92
C GLY A 105 -8.58 3.84 -5.40
N ARG A 106 -7.77 4.55 -6.17
CA ARG A 106 -7.57 4.43 -7.61
C ARG A 106 -6.11 4.81 -7.88
N PRO A 107 -5.55 4.55 -9.07
CA PRO A 107 -4.17 4.94 -9.39
C PRO A 107 -3.86 6.38 -8.98
N GLY A 108 -2.79 6.55 -8.20
CA GLY A 108 -2.34 7.85 -7.69
C GLY A 108 -3.03 8.38 -6.43
N ALA A 109 -4.04 7.68 -5.88
CA ALA A 109 -4.68 8.06 -4.62
C ALA A 109 -5.30 6.85 -3.90
N VAL A 110 -4.65 6.39 -2.83
CA VAL A 110 -5.20 5.43 -1.87
C VAL A 110 -5.48 6.14 -0.54
N SER A 111 -6.68 5.95 -0.01
CA SER A 111 -7.10 6.47 1.29
C SER A 111 -7.68 5.35 2.13
N GLY A 112 -7.43 5.38 3.44
CA GLY A 112 -7.99 4.44 4.39
C GLY A 112 -8.22 5.11 5.74
N ASP A 113 -8.82 4.36 6.65
CA ASP A 113 -9.25 4.89 7.95
C ASP A 113 -8.07 5.03 8.95
N GLY A 114 -6.96 4.34 8.69
CA GLY A 114 -5.80 4.37 9.57
C GLY A 114 -4.53 3.86 8.93
N TRP A 115 -3.41 4.17 9.59
CA TRP A 115 -2.09 3.66 9.25
C TRP A 115 -1.87 2.26 9.81
N GLY A 116 -1.35 1.36 8.98
CA GLY A 116 -1.00 0.01 9.38
C GLY A 116 0.16 -0.04 10.38
N LYS A 117 0.12 -1.04 11.26
CA LYS A 117 1.25 -1.51 12.06
C LYS A 117 1.48 -2.99 11.79
N GLY A 118 2.70 -3.39 11.44
CA GLY A 118 2.97 -4.77 11.06
C GLY A 118 4.33 -4.99 10.44
N LYS A 119 4.39 -5.88 9.44
CA LYS A 119 5.63 -6.34 8.83
C LYS A 119 5.47 -6.58 7.33
N LEU A 120 6.47 -6.14 6.58
CA LEU A 120 6.69 -6.44 5.17
C LEU A 120 7.95 -7.33 5.05
N ILE A 121 7.89 -8.36 4.23
CA ILE A 121 9.02 -9.22 3.90
C ILE A 121 9.19 -9.17 2.38
N ILE A 122 10.39 -8.82 1.92
CA ILE A 122 10.76 -8.86 0.51
C ILE A 122 11.67 -10.05 0.28
N SER A 123 11.24 -10.96 -0.59
CA SER A 123 12.00 -12.16 -0.95
C SER A 123 12.82 -11.96 -2.23
N GLU A 124 12.33 -11.17 -3.18
CA GLU A 124 13.02 -10.87 -4.44
C GLU A 124 12.79 -9.40 -4.81
N VAL A 125 13.81 -8.74 -5.37
CA VAL A 125 13.67 -7.37 -5.89
C VAL A 125 14.71 -7.08 -6.97
N SER A 126 14.26 -6.46 -8.06
CA SER A 126 15.09 -5.85 -9.08
C SER A 126 14.68 -4.39 -9.22
N SER A 127 15.65 -3.48 -9.14
CA SER A 127 15.46 -2.04 -9.36
C SER A 127 16.14 -1.56 -10.64
N ALA A 128 16.38 -2.47 -11.58
CA ALA A 128 17.05 -2.15 -12.84
C ALA A 128 16.21 -1.15 -13.67
N PRO A 129 16.83 -0.15 -14.32
CA PRO A 129 16.11 0.78 -15.19
C PRO A 129 15.42 0.11 -16.39
N SER A 130 15.91 -1.06 -16.82
CA SER A 130 15.33 -1.85 -17.90
C SER A 130 14.11 -2.68 -17.50
N GLY A 131 13.73 -2.63 -16.22
CA GLY A 131 12.62 -3.41 -15.69
C GLY A 131 12.76 -3.60 -14.18
N GLN A 132 11.71 -3.21 -13.46
CA GLN A 132 11.65 -3.33 -12.01
C GLN A 132 10.79 -4.52 -11.65
N SER A 133 11.14 -5.22 -10.58
CA SER A 133 10.32 -6.30 -10.02
C SER A 133 10.45 -6.36 -8.51
N ILE A 134 9.41 -6.86 -7.86
CA ILE A 134 9.39 -7.12 -6.43
C ILE A 134 8.52 -8.35 -6.14
N LYS A 135 8.94 -9.13 -5.16
CA LYS A 135 8.18 -10.25 -4.60
C LYS A 135 8.28 -10.20 -3.08
N GLY A 136 7.16 -10.42 -2.39
CA GLY A 136 7.15 -10.37 -0.95
C GLY A 136 5.86 -10.85 -0.31
N SER A 137 5.75 -10.62 0.99
CA SER A 137 4.56 -10.87 1.78
C SER A 137 4.41 -9.78 2.84
N PHE A 138 3.19 -9.54 3.33
CA PHE A 138 2.99 -8.58 4.41
C PHE A 138 1.79 -8.91 5.27
N GLU A 139 1.83 -8.40 6.49
CA GLU A 139 0.72 -8.40 7.42
C GLU A 139 0.73 -7.07 8.17
N PHE A 140 -0.42 -6.42 8.30
CA PHE A 140 -0.56 -5.26 9.17
C PHE A 140 -1.96 -5.17 9.78
N LEU A 141 -2.03 -4.43 10.89
CA LEU A 141 -3.23 -4.15 11.65
C LEU A 141 -3.49 -2.65 11.67
N TYR A 142 -4.75 -2.25 11.64
CA TYR A 142 -5.17 -0.87 11.91
C TYR A 142 -6.55 -0.87 12.58
N HIS A 143 -6.94 0.24 13.21
CA HIS A 143 -8.32 0.45 13.65
C HIS A 143 -9.05 1.26 12.58
N ASP A 144 -10.24 0.80 12.18
CA ASP A 144 -11.08 1.56 11.25
C ASP A 144 -11.83 2.72 11.94
N ALA A 145 -12.65 3.45 11.18
CA ALA A 145 -13.40 4.59 11.69
C ALA A 145 -14.43 4.22 12.79
N GLU A 146 -14.82 2.95 12.88
CA GLU A 146 -15.72 2.41 13.90
C GLU A 146 -14.95 1.90 15.13
N GLY A 147 -13.62 1.95 15.10
CA GLY A 147 -12.76 1.45 16.17
C GLY A 147 -12.57 -0.07 16.13
N VAL A 148 -12.94 -0.73 15.02
CA VAL A 148 -12.75 -2.17 14.84
C VAL A 148 -11.30 -2.44 14.45
N LEU A 149 -10.66 -3.43 15.09
CA LEU A 149 -9.34 -3.90 14.71
C LEU A 149 -9.44 -4.71 13.42
N VAL A 150 -8.87 -4.19 12.35
CA VAL A 150 -8.80 -4.82 11.03
C VAL A 150 -7.40 -5.39 10.82
N LYS A 151 -7.32 -6.66 10.37
CA LYS A 151 -6.07 -7.33 9.99
C LYS A 151 -6.02 -7.56 8.48
N VAL A 152 -4.97 -7.08 7.84
CA VAL A 152 -4.75 -7.25 6.40
C VAL A 152 -3.52 -8.14 6.19
N VAL A 153 -3.69 -9.24 5.45
CA VAL A 153 -2.66 -10.25 5.24
C VAL A 153 -2.51 -10.55 3.76
N THR A 154 -1.27 -10.64 3.30
CA THR A 154 -0.92 -11.36 2.08
C THR A 154 0.20 -12.34 2.35
N LYS A 155 0.03 -13.58 1.90
CA LYS A 155 1.07 -14.62 1.99
C LYS A 155 2.13 -14.45 0.91
N GLU A 156 1.75 -13.93 -0.24
CA GLU A 156 2.63 -13.65 -1.36
C GLU A 156 2.00 -12.58 -2.25
N PHE A 157 2.81 -11.63 -2.70
CA PHE A 157 2.52 -10.75 -3.81
C PHE A 157 3.75 -10.64 -4.72
N TRP A 158 3.53 -10.30 -5.98
CA TRP A 158 4.58 -9.82 -6.87
C TRP A 158 4.08 -8.69 -7.76
N ALA A 159 4.99 -7.83 -8.17
CA ALA A 159 4.74 -6.78 -9.16
C ALA A 159 5.98 -6.56 -10.03
N LYS A 160 5.78 -6.15 -11.28
CA LYS A 160 6.83 -5.71 -12.20
C LYS A 160 6.34 -4.56 -13.08
N ASN A 161 7.29 -3.76 -13.57
CA ASN A 161 7.08 -2.78 -14.62
C ASN A 161 8.26 -2.84 -15.61
N ASN A 162 8.05 -2.34 -16.83
CA ASN A 162 9.06 -2.42 -17.91
C ASN A 162 10.02 -1.22 -17.98
N GLY A 163 10.09 -0.39 -16.93
CA GLY A 163 10.90 0.85 -16.90
C GLY A 163 10.19 2.06 -17.49
#